data_AF-A0A5Z5SZR1-F1
#
_entry.id   AF-A0A5Z5SZR1-F1
#
_cell.length_a   1.000
_cell.length_b   1.000
_cell.length_c   1.000
_cell.angle_alpha   90.00
_cell.angle_beta   90.00
_cell.angle_gamma   90.00
#
_symmetry.space_group_name_H-M   'P 1'
#
loop_
_entity.id
_entity.type
_entity.pdbx_description
1 polymer ?
#
loop_
_entity_poly.entity_id
_entity_poly.type
_entity_poly.pdbx_seq_one_letter_code
_entity_poly.pdbx_strand_id
1 'polypeptide(L)'
;VLQVGEGELENTLSGAGSLVKTGTGELTLSGDNTYSGGTTISGGTLTADHADSLGSGDIDNSGVLQVGEGELENTLSGSGSLVKTGTGELTLSGDNTYSGGTTISDGTLIAASVNALGSGDIDNSGVLKVGEGELKNTLFGSGSLVKTGTGVLTLSG
;
A
#
# COMPACT_ATOMS: atom_id res chain seq x y z
N VAL A 1 14.66 13.48 10.01
CA VAL A 1 14.42 13.02 8.64
C VAL A 1 15.62 12.19 8.22
N LEU A 2 15.41 10.93 7.85
CA LEU A 2 16.40 10.04 7.24
C LEU A 2 16.12 9.98 5.74
N GLN A 3 17.12 10.24 4.89
CA GLN A 3 16.97 10.17 3.43
C GLN A 3 17.79 9.01 2.88
N VAL A 4 17.19 8.15 2.07
CA VAL A 4 17.83 6.96 1.50
C VAL A 4 17.43 6.84 0.02
N GLY A 5 18.39 6.53 -0.85
CA GLY A 5 18.16 6.47 -2.30
C GLY A 5 17.78 5.08 -2.82
N GLU A 6 18.46 4.05 -2.33
CA GLU A 6 18.32 2.65 -2.73
C GLU A 6 19.07 1.75 -1.72
N GLY A 7 18.87 0.44 -1.81
CA GLY A 7 19.55 -0.57 -1.00
C GLY A 7 18.62 -1.29 -0.03
N GLU A 8 19.18 -1.82 1.05
CA GLU A 8 18.43 -2.50 2.11
C GLU A 8 18.63 -1.75 3.43
N LEU A 9 17.55 -1.54 4.18
CA LEU A 9 17.55 -0.92 5.48
C LEU A 9 16.94 -1.88 6.52
N GLU A 10 17.83 -2.62 7.17
CA GLU A 10 17.49 -3.63 8.18
C GLU A 10 17.43 -3.07 9.60
N ASN A 11 17.86 -1.81 9.81
CA ASN A 11 17.89 -1.22 11.14
C ASN A 11 16.49 -0.85 11.62
N THR A 12 16.22 -1.06 12.91
CA THR A 12 15.06 -0.49 13.60
C THR A 12 15.13 1.04 13.60
N LEU A 13 14.21 1.67 12.87
CA LEU A 13 13.93 3.10 12.92
C LEU A 13 12.85 3.37 13.97
N SER A 14 13.03 4.40 14.80
CA SER A 14 12.10 4.72 15.89
C SER A 14 12.01 6.23 16.15
N GLY A 15 11.01 6.63 16.93
CA GLY A 15 10.79 8.02 17.35
C GLY A 15 10.02 8.87 16.33
N ALA A 16 9.96 10.19 16.56
CA ALA A 16 9.14 11.10 15.77
C ALA A 16 9.74 11.50 14.40
N GLY A 17 10.85 10.87 13.98
CA GLY A 17 11.48 11.14 12.69
C GLY A 17 10.70 10.56 11.52
N SER A 18 10.96 11.09 10.32
CA SER A 18 10.42 10.58 9.05
C SER A 18 11.50 9.92 8.19
N LEU A 19 11.07 9.02 7.30
CA LEU A 19 11.87 8.42 6.23
C LEU A 19 11.53 9.10 4.89
N VAL A 20 12.53 9.36 4.06
CA VAL A 20 12.34 9.84 2.69
C VAL A 20 13.12 8.93 1.73
N LYS A 21 12.38 8.18 0.92
CA LYS A 21 12.92 7.43 -0.22
C LYS A 21 13.11 8.37 -1.40
N THR A 22 14.36 8.57 -1.78
CA THR A 22 14.81 9.38 -2.92
C THR A 22 15.35 8.48 -4.03
N GLY A 23 15.82 9.07 -5.14
CA GLY A 23 16.41 8.30 -6.24
C GLY A 23 15.40 7.45 -7.00
N THR A 24 15.88 6.78 -8.06
CA THR A 24 15.04 5.96 -8.96
C THR A 24 15.12 4.48 -8.67
N GLY A 25 16.07 4.05 -7.83
CA GLY A 25 16.28 2.64 -7.47
C GLY A 25 15.25 2.12 -6.46
N GLU A 26 15.48 0.90 -5.99
CA GLU A 26 14.67 0.23 -4.97
C GLU A 26 15.32 0.36 -3.60
N LEU A 27 14.51 0.64 -2.58
CA LEU A 27 14.88 0.52 -1.18
C LEU A 27 14.00 -0.55 -0.53
N THR A 28 14.61 -1.56 0.06
CA THR A 28 13.92 -2.55 0.88
C THR A 28 14.00 -2.16 2.34
N LEU A 29 12.86 -2.15 3.02
CA LEU A 29 12.72 -1.83 4.43
C LEU A 29 12.25 -3.09 5.17
N SER A 30 13.14 -3.66 5.99
CA SER A 30 12.93 -4.97 6.65
C SER A 30 13.11 -4.94 8.17
N GLY A 31 13.49 -3.78 8.73
CA GLY A 31 13.58 -3.62 10.19
C GLY A 31 12.22 -3.43 10.86
N ASP A 32 12.10 -3.83 12.13
CA ASP A 32 10.92 -3.59 12.97
C ASP A 32 10.79 -2.10 13.31
N ASN A 33 10.12 -1.34 12.45
CA ASN A 33 10.12 0.11 12.50
C ASN A 33 8.93 0.68 13.28
N THR A 34 9.22 1.65 14.14
CA THR A 34 8.22 2.33 15.01
C THR A 34 8.28 3.85 14.88
N TYR A 35 8.86 4.36 13.80
CA TYR A 35 8.90 5.78 13.56
C TYR A 35 7.50 6.33 13.23
N SER A 36 7.17 7.50 13.75
CA SER A 36 5.84 8.08 13.64
C SER A 36 5.79 9.34 12.77
N GLY A 37 6.93 9.81 12.26
CA GLY A 37 7.00 11.02 11.44
C GLY A 37 6.55 10.85 9.98
N GLY A 38 6.20 9.62 9.58
CA GLY A 38 5.73 9.28 8.24
C GLY A 38 6.84 8.94 7.24
N THR A 39 6.40 8.56 6.04
CA THR A 39 7.26 8.10 4.95
C THR A 39 6.94 8.91 3.69
N THR A 40 7.96 9.49 3.04
CA THR A 40 7.81 10.11 1.72
C THR A 40 8.56 9.28 0.68
N ILE A 41 7.88 8.86 -0.39
CA ILE A 41 8.49 8.20 -1.53
C ILE A 41 8.51 9.19 -2.69
N SER A 42 9.63 9.89 -2.85
CA SER A 42 9.79 10.90 -3.91
C SER A 42 9.97 10.27 -5.30
N GLY A 43 10.35 8.99 -5.37
CA GLY A 43 10.55 8.25 -6.61
C GLY A 43 11.15 6.86 -6.39
N GLY A 44 11.22 6.08 -7.48
CA GLY A 44 11.65 4.68 -7.43
C GLY A 44 10.66 3.79 -6.66
N THR A 45 11.18 2.73 -6.07
CA THR A 45 10.37 1.74 -5.32
C THR A 45 10.79 1.70 -3.85
N LEU A 46 9.82 1.74 -2.93
CA LEU A 46 9.99 1.32 -1.55
C LEU A 46 9.31 -0.04 -1.37
N THR A 47 10.05 -1.05 -0.95
CA THR A 47 9.57 -2.41 -0.75
C THR A 47 9.59 -2.74 0.75
N ALA A 48 8.49 -3.29 1.26
CA ALA A 48 8.38 -3.83 2.60
C ALA A 48 7.68 -5.21 2.53
N ASP A 49 8.32 -6.26 3.04
CA ASP A 49 7.70 -7.58 3.06
C ASP A 49 6.46 -7.59 3.97
N HIS A 50 6.51 -6.83 5.07
CA HIS A 50 5.41 -6.67 6.01
C HIS A 50 5.08 -5.18 6.21
N ALA A 51 3.79 -4.86 6.28
CA ALA A 51 3.30 -3.48 6.41
C ALA A 51 3.75 -2.78 7.71
N ASP A 52 3.97 -3.53 8.79
CA ASP A 52 4.47 -3.02 10.08
C ASP A 52 5.89 -2.43 9.99
N SER A 53 6.65 -2.78 8.95
CA SER A 53 7.96 -2.17 8.66
C SER A 53 7.85 -0.71 8.21
N LEU A 54 6.66 -0.17 7.91
CA LEU A 54 6.49 1.19 7.40
C LEU A 54 6.23 2.26 8.48
N GLY A 55 6.30 1.86 9.76
CA GLY A 55 6.00 2.76 10.89
C GLY A 55 4.53 3.17 10.93
N SER A 56 4.19 4.18 11.73
CA SER A 56 2.79 4.54 12.00
C SER A 56 2.33 5.87 11.39
N GLY A 57 3.23 6.62 10.74
CA GLY A 57 2.89 7.92 10.16
C GLY A 57 2.40 7.81 8.72
N ASP A 58 1.77 8.86 8.20
CA ASP A 58 1.25 8.88 6.82
C ASP A 58 2.34 8.60 5.77
N ILE A 59 1.91 8.07 4.62
CA ILE A 59 2.75 7.78 3.47
C ILE A 59 2.36 8.71 2.31
N ASP A 60 3.28 9.59 1.91
CA ASP A 60 3.18 10.38 0.68
C ASP A 60 3.97 9.68 -0.43
N ASN A 61 3.26 9.05 -1.36
CA ASN A 61 3.84 8.24 -2.41
C ASN A 61 3.74 8.92 -3.77
N SER A 62 4.89 9.23 -4.38
CA SER A 62 5.03 9.67 -5.77
C SER A 62 5.75 8.64 -6.66
N GLY A 63 6.10 7.47 -6.10
CA GLY A 63 6.78 6.37 -6.80
C GLY A 63 5.95 5.09 -6.74
N VAL A 64 6.59 3.99 -6.34
CA VAL A 64 5.94 2.69 -6.11
C VAL A 64 6.13 2.30 -4.65
N LEU A 65 5.04 1.96 -3.98
CA LEU A 65 5.07 1.27 -2.70
C LEU A 65 4.73 -0.19 -2.94
N GLN A 66 5.65 -1.09 -2.62
CA GLN A 66 5.44 -2.54 -2.71
C GLN A 66 5.33 -3.14 -1.32
N VAL A 67 4.24 -3.86 -1.05
CA VAL A 67 3.98 -4.46 0.27
C VAL A 67 3.61 -5.93 0.11
N GLY A 68 4.24 -6.81 0.89
CA GLY A 68 3.98 -8.25 0.86
C GLY A 68 2.71 -8.65 1.61
N GLU A 69 2.66 -8.39 2.92
CA GLU A 69 1.56 -8.79 3.79
C GLU A 69 1.41 -7.90 5.02
N GLY A 70 0.41 -8.17 5.87
CA GLY A 70 0.17 -7.46 7.12
C GLY A 70 -0.99 -6.47 7.06
N GLU A 71 -1.01 -5.52 7.99
CA GLU A 71 -2.01 -4.46 8.06
C GLU A 71 -1.36 -3.09 7.84
N LEU A 72 -1.78 -2.40 6.79
CA LEU A 72 -1.34 -1.04 6.49
C LEU A 72 -2.42 -0.06 6.98
N GLU A 73 -2.24 0.40 8.21
CA GLU A 73 -3.09 1.41 8.86
C GLU A 73 -2.76 2.84 8.39
N ASN A 74 -1.58 3.04 7.78
CA ASN A 74 -1.12 4.35 7.33
C ASN A 74 -2.06 4.94 6.28
N THR A 75 -2.26 6.27 6.34
CA THR A 75 -2.89 6.99 5.22
C THR A 75 -1.90 7.05 4.06
N LEU A 76 -2.23 6.40 2.95
CA LEU A 76 -1.49 6.47 1.69
C LEU A 76 -2.08 7.54 0.78
N SER A 77 -1.24 8.47 0.34
CA SER A 77 -1.60 9.60 -0.51
C SER A 77 -0.58 9.78 -1.65
N GLY A 78 -0.86 10.72 -2.56
CA GLY A 78 0.04 11.07 -3.67
C GLY A 78 -0.30 10.39 -5.01
N SER A 79 0.55 10.58 -6.01
CA SER A 79 0.31 10.08 -7.38
C SER A 79 0.91 8.70 -7.67
N GLY A 80 1.64 8.13 -6.72
CA GLY A 80 2.33 6.86 -6.83
C GLY A 80 1.38 5.65 -6.75
N SER A 81 1.89 4.49 -7.15
CA SER A 81 1.13 3.23 -7.17
C SER A 81 1.40 2.37 -5.94
N LEU A 82 0.44 1.51 -5.62
CA LEU A 82 0.58 0.43 -4.65
C LEU A 82 0.71 -0.91 -5.37
N VAL A 83 1.64 -1.76 -4.95
CA VAL A 83 1.80 -3.12 -5.46
C VAL A 83 1.73 -4.10 -4.28
N LYS A 84 0.67 -4.91 -4.25
CA LYS A 84 0.57 -6.07 -3.35
C LYS A 84 1.37 -7.23 -3.96
N THR A 85 2.36 -7.70 -3.22
CA THR A 85 3.22 -8.85 -3.57
C THR A 85 3.09 -9.95 -2.53
N GLY A 86 3.77 -11.08 -2.73
CA GLY A 86 3.72 -12.20 -1.80
C GLY A 86 2.36 -12.90 -1.76
N THR A 87 2.36 -14.13 -1.27
CA THR A 87 1.16 -14.99 -1.25
C THR A 87 0.22 -14.68 -0.08
N GLY A 88 0.64 -13.86 0.87
CA GLY A 88 -0.11 -13.53 2.08
C GLY A 88 -1.27 -12.56 1.88
N GLU A 89 -1.87 -12.16 2.99
CA GLU A 89 -2.93 -11.15 3.02
C GLU A 89 -2.35 -9.77 3.41
N LEU A 90 -2.69 -8.74 2.65
CA LEU A 90 -2.47 -7.34 3.02
C LEU A 90 -3.83 -6.70 3.27
N THR A 91 -4.02 -6.13 4.44
CA THR A 91 -5.21 -5.33 4.77
C THR A 91 -4.88 -3.85 4.67
N LEU A 92 -5.66 -3.11 3.90
CA LEU A 92 -5.65 -1.65 3.90
C LEU A 92 -6.78 -1.17 4.80
N SER A 93 -6.43 -0.44 5.85
CA SER A 93 -7.39 0.14 6.80
C SER A 93 -7.34 1.67 6.88
N GLY A 94 -6.27 2.31 6.38
CA GLY A 94 -6.17 3.76 6.25
C GLY A 94 -7.15 4.38 5.25
N ASP A 95 -7.51 5.65 5.45
CA ASP A 95 -8.37 6.44 4.55
C ASP A 95 -7.55 6.96 3.36
N ASN A 96 -7.39 6.12 2.34
CA ASN A 96 -6.41 6.33 1.29
C ASN A 96 -6.90 7.32 0.21
N THR A 97 -5.99 8.16 -0.28
CA THR A 97 -6.26 9.20 -1.30
C THR A 97 -5.30 9.17 -2.49
N TYR A 98 -4.45 8.15 -2.58
CA TYR A 98 -3.53 8.03 -3.71
C TYR A 98 -4.29 7.87 -5.04
N SER A 99 -3.73 8.43 -6.10
CA SER A 99 -4.33 8.43 -7.44
C SER A 99 -3.65 7.49 -8.42
N GLY A 100 -2.48 6.95 -8.08
CA GLY A 100 -1.86 5.88 -8.86
C GLY A 100 -2.63 4.57 -8.75
N GLY A 101 -2.36 3.65 -9.68
CA GLY A 101 -3.01 2.35 -9.73
C GLY A 101 -2.64 1.45 -8.56
N THR A 102 -3.46 0.42 -8.35
CA THR A 102 -3.17 -0.70 -7.44
C THR A 102 -2.93 -1.96 -8.26
N THR A 103 -1.80 -2.62 -8.06
CA THR A 103 -1.51 -3.94 -8.66
C THR A 103 -1.55 -5.00 -7.57
N ILE A 104 -2.32 -6.07 -7.78
CA ILE A 104 -2.34 -7.26 -6.92
C ILE A 104 -1.68 -8.38 -7.70
N SER A 105 -0.36 -8.50 -7.54
CA SER A 105 0.44 -9.46 -8.28
C SER A 105 0.20 -10.91 -7.82
N ASP A 106 -0.02 -11.10 -6.52
CA ASP A 106 -0.31 -12.39 -5.90
C ASP A 106 -0.99 -12.20 -4.52
N GLY A 107 -1.50 -13.29 -3.95
CA GLY A 107 -2.13 -13.32 -2.63
C GLY A 107 -3.47 -12.59 -2.56
N THR A 108 -3.76 -12.00 -1.41
CA THR A 108 -5.03 -11.29 -1.17
C THR A 108 -4.78 -9.86 -0.72
N LEU A 109 -5.42 -8.89 -1.40
CA LEU A 109 -5.60 -7.53 -0.88
C LEU A 109 -6.98 -7.41 -0.25
N ILE A 110 -7.05 -6.94 0.98
CA ILE A 110 -8.29 -6.71 1.73
C ILE A 110 -8.47 -5.21 1.92
N ALA A 111 -9.51 -4.64 1.34
CA ALA A 111 -9.92 -3.27 1.62
C ALA A 111 -10.94 -3.28 2.77
N ALA A 112 -10.56 -2.78 3.95
CA ALA A 112 -11.43 -2.75 5.12
C ALA A 112 -12.69 -1.89 4.90
N SER A 113 -12.59 -0.89 4.03
CA SER A 113 -13.70 -0.13 3.46
C SER A 113 -13.40 0.20 2.00
N VAL A 114 -14.40 0.63 1.22
CA VAL A 114 -14.15 1.10 -0.17
C VAL A 114 -13.23 2.32 -0.22
N ASN A 115 -13.15 3.12 0.85
CA ASN A 115 -12.25 4.27 0.95
C ASN A 115 -10.81 3.87 1.30
N ALA A 116 -10.57 2.60 1.65
CA ALA A 116 -9.23 2.08 1.86
C ALA A 116 -8.47 1.85 0.55
N LEU A 117 -9.12 2.00 -0.59
CA LEU A 117 -8.48 2.00 -1.90
C LEU A 117 -8.33 3.43 -2.42
N GLY A 118 -7.29 3.65 -3.21
CA GLY A 118 -7.10 4.90 -3.93
C GLY A 118 -8.11 5.08 -5.07
N SER A 119 -7.89 6.08 -5.91
CA SER A 119 -8.77 6.38 -7.05
C SER A 119 -8.32 5.78 -8.38
N GLY A 120 -7.09 5.26 -8.45
CA GLY A 120 -6.54 4.67 -9.68
C GLY A 120 -7.10 3.29 -10.01
N ASP A 121 -6.87 2.81 -11.23
CA ASP A 121 -7.33 1.50 -11.66
C ASP A 121 -6.67 0.36 -10.85
N ILE A 122 -7.34 -0.79 -10.82
CA ILE A 122 -6.87 -2.00 -10.13
C ILE A 122 -6.57 -3.09 -11.15
N ASP A 123 -5.30 -3.48 -11.25
CA ASP A 123 -4.86 -4.69 -11.94
C ASP A 123 -4.81 -5.84 -10.93
N ASN A 124 -5.79 -6.73 -10.98
CA ASN A 124 -5.92 -7.83 -10.05
C ASN A 124 -5.55 -9.16 -10.71
N SER A 125 -4.43 -9.74 -10.31
CA SER A 125 -4.03 -11.13 -10.65
C SER A 125 -4.19 -12.10 -9.48
N GLY A 126 -4.49 -11.61 -8.27
CA GLY A 126 -4.73 -12.40 -7.06
C GLY A 126 -6.20 -12.37 -6.61
N VAL A 127 -6.43 -12.05 -5.35
CA VAL A 127 -7.77 -11.85 -4.78
C VAL A 127 -7.89 -10.43 -4.23
N LEU A 128 -8.92 -9.71 -4.65
CA LEU A 128 -9.35 -8.46 -4.03
C LEU A 128 -10.59 -8.74 -3.17
N LYS A 129 -10.48 -8.54 -1.85
CA LYS A 129 -11.61 -8.57 -0.92
C LYS A 129 -12.06 -7.14 -0.62
N VAL A 130 -13.33 -6.82 -0.85
CA VAL A 130 -13.90 -5.48 -0.58
C VAL A 130 -15.19 -5.64 0.22
N GLY A 131 -15.38 -4.78 1.21
CA GLY A 131 -16.62 -4.69 1.97
C GLY A 131 -17.81 -4.12 1.18
N GLU A 132 -18.61 -3.34 1.87
CA GLU A 132 -19.82 -2.72 1.34
C GLU A 132 -19.52 -1.29 0.86
N GLY A 133 -20.29 -0.78 -0.12
CA GLY A 133 -20.11 0.58 -0.66
C GLY A 133 -20.07 0.61 -2.19
N GLU A 134 -19.48 1.67 -2.74
CA GLU A 134 -19.27 1.85 -4.18
C GLU A 134 -17.76 1.76 -4.50
N LEU A 135 -17.38 0.73 -5.25
CA LEU A 135 -16.05 0.62 -5.83
C LEU A 135 -16.05 1.34 -7.19
N LYS A 136 -15.36 2.48 -7.24
CA LYS A 136 -15.27 3.34 -8.42
C LYS A 136 -14.08 3.03 -9.32
N ASN A 137 -13.15 2.22 -8.83
CA ASN A 137 -11.95 1.84 -9.57
C ASN A 137 -12.34 0.95 -10.76
N THR A 138 -11.73 1.20 -11.92
CA THR A 138 -11.73 0.22 -13.00
C THR A 138 -11.01 -1.02 -12.49
N LEU A 139 -11.67 -2.18 -12.50
CA LEU A 139 -11.08 -3.44 -12.08
C LEU A 139 -10.85 -4.34 -13.30
N PHE A 140 -9.60 -4.72 -13.55
CA PHE A 140 -9.22 -5.65 -14.61
C PHE A 140 -8.21 -6.70 -14.10
N GLY A 141 -7.79 -7.60 -15.01
CA GLY A 141 -6.88 -8.71 -14.69
C GLY A 141 -7.57 -10.07 -14.62
N SER A 142 -6.81 -11.10 -14.23
CA SER A 142 -7.28 -12.51 -14.17
C SER A 142 -7.71 -12.96 -12.78
N GLY A 143 -7.57 -12.10 -11.77
CA GLY A 143 -7.85 -12.39 -10.37
C GLY A 143 -9.34 -12.40 -10.02
N SER A 144 -9.63 -12.67 -8.75
CA SER A 144 -11.00 -12.74 -8.23
C SER A 144 -11.35 -11.49 -7.42
N LEU A 145 -12.57 -10.99 -7.58
CA LEU A 145 -13.20 -10.03 -6.67
C LEU A 145 -14.11 -10.78 -5.70
N VAL A 146 -13.92 -10.56 -4.40
CA VAL A 146 -14.70 -11.18 -3.33
C VAL A 146 -15.33 -10.09 -2.49
N LYS A 147 -16.66 -10.03 -2.48
CA LYS A 147 -17.38 -9.17 -1.54
C LYS A 147 -17.32 -9.77 -0.13
N THR A 148 -17.02 -8.93 0.86
CA THR A 148 -17.18 -9.24 2.28
C THR A 148 -18.39 -8.47 2.86
N GLY A 149 -18.86 -8.86 4.04
CA GLY A 149 -20.02 -8.23 4.67
C GLY A 149 -21.37 -8.59 4.03
N THR A 150 -22.45 -8.06 4.61
CA THR A 150 -23.85 -8.46 4.32
C THR A 150 -24.61 -7.50 3.42
N GLY A 151 -24.18 -6.25 3.32
CA GLY A 151 -24.81 -5.18 2.53
C GLY A 151 -24.52 -5.28 1.04
N VAL A 152 -24.47 -4.15 0.34
CA VAL A 152 -24.31 -4.13 -1.13
C VAL A 152 -22.96 -3.55 -1.51
N LEU A 153 -22.29 -4.20 -2.46
CA LEU A 153 -21.15 -3.66 -3.18
C LEU A 153 -21.63 -3.26 -4.58
N THR A 154 -21.52 -1.98 -4.89
CA THR A 154 -21.79 -1.41 -6.22
C THR A 154 -20.47 -1.24 -6.95
N LEU A 155 -20.42 -1.62 -8.22
CA LEU A 155 -19.28 -1.40 -9.10
C LEU A 155 -19.67 -0.33 -10.12
N SER A 156 -18.88 0.74 -10.24
CA SER A 156 -19.17 1.85 -11.16
C SER A 156 -17.99 2.32 -12.03
N GLY A 157 -16.82 1.71 -11.83
CA GLY A 157 -15.66 1.81 -12.74
C GLY A 157 -15.65 0.76 -13.84
#